data_AF-A0A382TJ93-F1
#
_entry.id   AF-A0A382TJ93-F1
#
_cell.length_a   1.000
_cell.length_b   1.000
_cell.length_c   1.000
_cell.angle_alpha   90.00
_cell.angle_beta   90.00
_cell.angle_gamma   90.00
#
_symmetry.space_group_name_H-M   'P 1'
#
loop_
_entity.id
_entity.type
_entity.pdbx_description
1 polymer ?
#
loop_
_entity_poly.entity_id
_entity_poly.type
_entity_poly.pdbx_seq_one_letter_code
_entity_poly.pdbx_strand_id
1 'polypeptide(L)'
;VEQKNTKEKLGLILINNGVITEDDLVTVYSMQLGYKKADEEMLLNVKQEAASLVPEEFARQNAVLALSKSKSSIVVAMEDPEDIACIDSLKR
;
A
#
# COMPACT_ATOMS: atom_id res chain seq x y z
N VAL A 1 -16.43 -3.07 -24.63
CA VAL A 1 -16.65 -2.26 -23.40
C VAL A 1 -16.91 -3.23 -22.25
N GLU A 2 -15.90 -4.00 -21.83
CA GLU A 2 -16.08 -5.11 -20.87
C GLU A 2 -16.34 -4.64 -19.43
N GLN A 3 -15.79 -3.50 -19.04
CA GLN A 3 -15.96 -2.94 -17.69
C GLN A 3 -17.42 -2.68 -17.29
N LYS A 4 -18.28 -2.31 -18.25
CA LYS A 4 -19.71 -2.07 -17.97
C LYS A 4 -20.48 -3.35 -17.63
N ASN A 5 -19.93 -4.53 -17.97
CA ASN A 5 -20.62 -5.81 -17.80
C ASN A 5 -20.15 -6.58 -16.56
N THR A 6 -18.90 -6.37 -16.08
CA THR A 6 -18.33 -7.16 -14.99
C THR A 6 -18.40 -6.48 -13.60
N LYS A 7 -18.63 -5.15 -13.54
CA LYS A 7 -18.49 -4.34 -12.31
C LYS A 7 -17.10 -4.43 -11.64
N GLU A 8 -16.13 -5.05 -12.30
CA GLU A 8 -14.77 -5.19 -11.78
C GLU A 8 -13.98 -3.88 -11.96
N LYS A 9 -12.99 -3.67 -11.07
CA LYS A 9 -12.07 -2.53 -11.17
C LYS A 9 -11.32 -2.61 -12.50
N LEU A 10 -11.14 -1.46 -13.18
CA LEU A 10 -10.49 -1.40 -14.50
C LEU A 10 -9.11 -2.07 -14.50
N GLY A 11 -8.33 -1.86 -13.44
CA GLY A 11 -7.00 -2.47 -13.30
C GLY A 11 -7.02 -4.00 -13.33
N LEU A 12 -8.00 -4.63 -12.67
CA LEU A 12 -8.15 -6.09 -12.67
C LEU A 12 -8.49 -6.63 -14.07
N ILE A 13 -9.34 -5.92 -14.80
CA ILE A 13 -9.68 -6.29 -16.19
C ILE A 13 -8.43 -6.22 -17.09
N LEU A 14 -7.60 -5.19 -16.91
CA LEU A 14 -6.37 -5.02 -17.68
C LEU A 14 -5.33 -6.10 -17.34
N ILE A 15 -5.24 -6.52 -16.07
CA ILE A 15 -4.39 -7.64 -15.64
C ILE A 15 -4.90 -8.96 -16.23
N ASN A 16 -6.20 -9.25 -16.11
CA ASN A 16 -6.81 -10.48 -16.61
C ASN A 16 -6.65 -10.62 -18.13
N ASN A 17 -6.68 -9.50 -18.86
CA ASN A 17 -6.45 -9.46 -20.30
C ASN A 17 -4.96 -9.49 -20.69
N GLY A 18 -4.04 -9.56 -19.71
CA GLY A 18 -2.58 -9.60 -19.94
C GLY A 18 -2.00 -8.30 -20.49
N VAL A 19 -2.71 -7.18 -20.37
CA VAL A 19 -2.28 -5.86 -20.89
C VAL A 19 -1.25 -5.21 -19.97
N ILE A 20 -1.42 -5.39 -18.66
CA ILE A 20 -0.52 -4.90 -17.61
C ILE A 20 -0.29 -5.98 -16.57
N THR A 21 0.78 -5.88 -15.80
CA THR A 21 1.01 -6.71 -14.62
C THR A 21 0.43 -6.07 -13.35
N GLU A 22 0.35 -6.83 -12.25
CA GLU A 22 0.05 -6.27 -10.92
C GLU A 22 1.07 -5.19 -10.53
N ASP A 23 2.34 -5.42 -10.88
CA ASP A 23 3.44 -4.50 -10.62
C ASP A 23 3.24 -3.14 -11.31
N ASP A 24 2.81 -3.18 -12.57
CA ASP A 24 2.46 -1.99 -13.36
C ASP A 24 1.28 -1.25 -12.75
N LEU A 25 0.25 -1.99 -12.32
CA LEU A 25 -0.93 -1.39 -11.70
C LEU A 25 -0.55 -0.63 -10.42
N VAL A 26 0.24 -1.25 -9.53
CA VAL A 26 0.72 -0.60 -8.30
C VAL A 26 1.58 0.62 -8.62
N THR A 27 2.44 0.52 -9.63
CA THR A 27 3.29 1.64 -10.07
C THR A 27 2.45 2.83 -10.52
N VAL A 28 1.51 2.63 -11.44
CA VAL A 28 0.65 3.70 -11.94
C VAL A 28 -0.25 4.26 -10.82
N TYR A 29 -0.75 3.40 -9.94
CA TYR A 29 -1.57 3.83 -8.81
C TYR A 29 -0.80 4.72 -7.83
N SER A 30 0.44 4.34 -7.52
CA SER A 30 1.34 5.16 -6.68
C SER A 30 1.62 6.52 -7.32
N MET A 31 1.84 6.57 -8.64
CA MET A 31 2.03 7.82 -9.38
C MET A 31 0.80 8.71 -9.36
N GLN A 32 -0.40 8.13 -9.50
CA GLN A 32 -1.67 8.87 -9.48
C GLN A 32 -1.90 9.56 -8.13
N LEU A 33 -1.56 8.88 -7.04
CA LEU A 33 -1.74 9.41 -5.68
C LEU A 33 -0.55 10.23 -5.18
N GLY A 34 0.56 10.27 -5.93
CA GLY A 34 1.78 10.98 -5.53
C GLY A 34 2.59 10.27 -4.43
N TYR A 35 2.39 8.97 -4.25
CA TYR A 35 3.12 8.14 -3.30
C TYR A 35 4.24 7.36 -3.98
N LYS A 36 5.23 6.95 -3.19
CA LYS A 36 6.27 6.02 -3.65
C LYS A 36 5.78 4.59 -3.44
N LYS A 37 5.88 3.76 -4.48
CA LYS A 37 5.69 2.32 -4.37
C LYS A 37 6.70 1.71 -3.39
N ALA A 38 6.22 0.90 -2.45
CA ALA A 38 7.07 0.06 -1.61
C ALA A 38 7.49 -1.16 -2.42
N ASP A 39 8.79 -1.35 -2.61
CA ASP A 39 9.36 -2.52 -3.28
C ASP A 39 9.77 -3.60 -2.26
N GLU A 40 10.11 -4.78 -2.76
CA GLU A 40 10.54 -5.91 -1.93
C GLU A 40 11.74 -5.56 -1.04
N GLU A 41 12.69 -4.78 -1.55
CA GLU A 41 13.87 -4.37 -0.80
C GLU A 41 13.48 -3.53 0.43
N MET A 42 12.56 -2.59 0.26
CA MET A 42 12.04 -1.78 1.37
C MET A 42 11.29 -2.61 2.40
N LEU A 43 10.52 -3.60 1.97
CA LEU A 43 9.70 -4.44 2.85
C LEU A 43 10.54 -5.47 3.62
N LEU A 44 11.59 -6.01 3.00
CA LEU A 44 12.43 -7.06 3.59
C LEU A 44 13.53 -6.49 4.50
N ASN A 45 14.00 -5.27 4.25
CA ASN A 45 15.08 -4.63 5.02
C ASN A 45 14.58 -3.76 6.19
N VAL A 46 13.33 -3.94 6.63
CA VAL A 46 12.75 -3.20 7.75
C VAL A 46 13.44 -3.61 9.06
N LYS A 47 13.91 -2.61 9.82
CA LYS A 47 14.44 -2.84 11.17
C LYS A 47 13.32 -3.22 12.12
N GLN A 48 13.57 -4.19 13.00
CA GLN A 48 12.60 -4.63 14.01
C GLN A 48 12.08 -3.47 14.87
N GLU A 49 12.93 -2.51 15.20
CA GLU A 49 12.57 -1.28 15.94
C GLU A 49 11.51 -0.44 15.22
N ALA A 50 11.57 -0.38 13.88
CA ALA A 50 10.59 0.33 13.06
C ALA A 50 9.30 -0.49 12.92
N ALA A 51 9.40 -1.79 12.62
CA ALA A 51 8.24 -2.67 12.53
C ALA A 51 7.42 -2.70 13.83
N SER A 52 8.10 -2.66 14.99
CA SER A 52 7.46 -2.67 16.32
C SER A 52 6.73 -1.37 16.69
N LEU A 53 6.77 -0.34 15.83
CA LEU A 53 6.02 0.90 16.05
C LEU A 53 4.52 0.71 15.85
N VAL A 54 4.14 -0.28 15.04
CA VAL A 54 2.74 -0.63 14.77
C VAL A 54 2.49 -2.00 15.40
N PRO A 55 1.49 -2.13 16.29
CA PRO A 55 1.13 -3.43 16.86
C PRO A 55 0.80 -4.44 15.77
N GLU A 56 1.27 -5.68 15.91
CA GLU A 56 1.11 -6.73 14.88
C GLU A 56 -0.36 -6.95 14.47
N GLU A 57 -1.28 -6.97 15.45
CA GLU A 57 -2.70 -7.15 15.18
C GLU A 57 -3.25 -6.02 14.29
N PHE A 58 -2.89 -4.77 14.59
CA PHE A 58 -3.28 -3.62 13.79
C PHE A 58 -2.65 -3.65 12.39
N ALA A 59 -1.36 -3.96 12.31
CA ALA A 59 -0.61 -4.09 11.06
C ALA A 59 -1.25 -5.12 10.13
N ARG A 60 -1.63 -6.30 10.65
CA ARG A 60 -2.28 -7.36 9.87
C ARG A 60 -3.71 -7.00 9.46
N GLN A 61 -4.50 -6.41 10.36
CA GLN A 61 -5.90 -6.06 10.06
C GLN A 61 -6.03 -4.97 8.99
N ASN A 62 -5.12 -4.00 8.98
CA ASN A 62 -5.17 -2.86 8.08
C ASN A 62 -4.14 -2.93 6.94
N ALA A 63 -3.41 -4.05 6.82
CA ALA A 63 -2.33 -4.24 5.86
C ALA A 63 -1.33 -3.07 5.83
N VAL A 64 -0.79 -2.73 7.00
CA VAL A 64 0.18 -1.64 7.21
C VAL A 64 1.47 -2.15 7.81
N LEU A 65 2.60 -1.62 7.34
CA LEU A 65 3.93 -1.88 7.92
C LEU A 65 4.72 -0.58 8.10
N ALA A 66 5.21 -0.34 9.32
CA ALA A 66 6.14 0.77 9.55
C ALA A 66 7.54 0.43 9.04
N LEU A 67 8.04 1.22 8.08
CA LEU A 67 9.34 1.01 7.43
C LEU A 67 10.46 1.74 8.15
N SER A 68 10.20 2.96 8.62
CA SER A 68 11.20 3.77 9.32
C SER A 68 10.55 4.85 10.19
N LYS A 69 11.33 5.39 11.14
CA LYS A 69 10.92 6.49 12.00
C LYS A 69 12.00 7.56 12.06
N SER A 70 11.55 8.79 11.87
CA SER A 70 12.31 10.01 12.13
C SER A 70 11.86 10.64 13.45
N LYS A 71 12.47 11.78 13.83
CA LYS A 71 12.12 12.47 15.08
C LYS A 71 10.66 12.94 15.14
N SER A 72 10.06 13.24 14.00
CA SER A 72 8.73 13.86 13.90
C SER A 72 7.75 13.10 12.98
N SER A 73 8.17 12.00 12.36
CA SER A 73 7.35 11.28 11.40
C SER A 73 7.71 9.80 11.34
N ILE A 74 6.75 8.99 10.92
CA ILE A 74 6.96 7.59 10.56
C ILE A 74 6.67 7.42 9.06
N VAL A 75 7.42 6.54 8.41
CA VAL A 75 7.15 6.11 7.04
C VAL A 75 6.49 4.74 7.14
N VAL A 76 5.32 4.60 6.52
CA VAL A 76 4.53 3.37 6.51
C VAL A 76 4.27 2.93 5.08
N ALA A 77 4.34 1.63 4.83
CA ALA A 77 3.75 0.99 3.66
C ALA A 77 2.30 0.61 4.01
N MET A 78 1.38 0.89 3.10
CA MET A 78 -0.05 0.61 3.27
C MET A 78 -0.59 -0.01 1.97
N GLU A 79 -1.49 -0.97 2.09
CA GLU A 79 -2.24 -1.48 0.93
C GLU A 79 -3.17 -0.41 0.34
N ASP A 80 -3.91 0.29 1.21
CA ASP A 80 -4.81 1.38 0.82
C ASP A 80 -4.39 2.72 1.47
N PRO A 81 -3.66 3.58 0.74
CA PRO A 81 -3.24 4.88 1.25
C PRO A 81 -4.37 5.94 1.25
N GLU A 82 -5.58 5.61 0.79
CA GLU A 82 -6.76 6.47 0.89
C GLU A 82 -7.64 6.14 2.11
N ASP A 83 -7.30 5.11 2.89
CA ASP A 83 -7.98 4.78 4.15
C ASP A 83 -7.64 5.81 5.26
N ILE A 84 -8.43 6.87 5.29
CA ILE A 84 -8.32 7.95 6.28
C ILE A 84 -8.47 7.42 7.71
N ALA A 85 -9.33 6.41 7.94
CA ALA A 85 -9.56 5.88 9.29
C ALA A 85 -8.31 5.15 9.81
N CYS A 86 -7.65 4.38 8.95
CA CYS A 86 -6.36 3.77 9.27
C CYS A 86 -5.28 4.83 9.50
N ILE A 87 -5.19 5.85 8.64
CA ILE A 87 -4.21 6.94 8.78
C ILE A 87 -4.38 7.68 10.11
N ASP A 88 -5.61 8.00 10.50
CA ASP A 88 -5.86 8.70 11.76
C ASP A 88 -5.62 7.81 12.98
N SER A 89 -5.85 6.50 12.85
CA SER A 89 -5.47 5.52 13.89
C SER A 89 -3.96 5.45 14.09
N LEU A 90 -3.17 5.57 13.03
CA LEU A 90 -1.69 5.57 13.08
C LEU A 90 -1.10 6.87 13.66
N LYS A 91 -1.82 7.99 13.60
CA LYS A 91 -1.35 9.28 14.14
C LYS A 91 -1.52 9.41 15.66
N ARG A 92 -2.37 8.58 16.27
CA ARG A 92 -2.67 8.62 17.71
C ARG A 92 -1.59 7.91 18.52
#